data_AF-A0A2A4V3M6-F1
#
_entry.id   AF-A0A2A4V3M6-F1
#
_cell.length_a   1.000
_cell.length_b   1.000
_cell.length_c   1.000
_cell.angle_alpha   90.00
_cell.angle_beta   90.00
_cell.angle_gamma   90.00
#
_symmetry.space_group_name_H-M   'P 1'
#
loop_
_entity.id
_entity.type
_entity.pdbx_description
1 polymer ?
#
loop_
_entity_poly.entity_id
_entity_poly.type
_entity_poly.pdbx_seq_one_letter_code
_entity_poly.pdbx_strand_id
1 'polypeptide(L)'
;MKRVCASMLLLSALIMSSNSHSQDDVPIPDGPYLGQTPPGSTPKIFAPGIVNTEEYREVEGMFAADMKAFYFIKSGGKYKSSGLAVIEYKNN
;
A
#
# COMPACT_ATOMS: atom_id res chain seq x y z
N MET A 1 -49.92 -26.04 0.99
CA MET A 1 -48.90 -26.73 1.81
C MET A 1 -47.57 -26.93 1.07
N LYS A 2 -47.53 -27.59 -0.10
CA LYS A 2 -46.26 -27.85 -0.83
C LYS A 2 -45.47 -26.60 -1.29
N ARG A 3 -46.14 -25.53 -1.74
CA ARG A 3 -45.49 -24.28 -2.20
C ARG A 3 -44.91 -23.42 -1.07
N VAL A 4 -45.50 -23.50 0.12
CA VAL A 4 -45.04 -22.78 1.33
C VAL A 4 -43.73 -23.39 1.83
N CYS A 5 -43.59 -24.72 1.79
CA CYS A 5 -42.32 -25.38 2.13
C CYS A 5 -41.18 -25.02 1.16
N ALA A 6 -41.46 -24.91 -0.15
CA ALA A 6 -40.45 -24.52 -1.13
C ALA A 6 -39.93 -23.09 -0.90
N SER A 7 -40.83 -22.14 -0.58
CA SER A 7 -40.41 -20.78 -0.19
C SER A 7 -39.61 -20.75 1.11
N MET A 8 -39.97 -21.54 2.11
CA MET A 8 -39.20 -21.63 3.36
C MET A 8 -37.79 -22.21 3.14
N LEU A 9 -37.66 -23.22 2.26
CA LEU A 9 -36.38 -23.80 1.87
C LEU A 9 -35.48 -22.80 1.13
N LEU A 10 -36.04 -22.04 0.17
CA LEU A 10 -35.31 -21.00 -0.56
C LEU A 10 -34.81 -19.88 0.36
N LEU A 11 -35.66 -19.40 1.28
CA LEU A 11 -35.27 -18.37 2.23
C LEU A 11 -34.14 -18.84 3.17
N SER A 12 -34.16 -20.12 3.57
CA SER A 12 -33.10 -20.72 4.40
C SER A 12 -31.74 -20.77 3.69
N ALA A 13 -31.73 -21.04 2.38
CA ALA A 13 -30.50 -21.07 1.58
C ALA A 13 -29.85 -19.69 1.41
N LEU A 14 -30.66 -18.63 1.32
CA LEU A 14 -30.19 -17.23 1.20
C LEU A 14 -29.51 -16.71 2.49
N ILE A 15 -29.89 -17.22 3.66
CA ILE A 15 -29.30 -16.80 4.94
C ILE A 15 -27.91 -17.45 5.13
N MET A 16 -27.71 -18.66 4.61
CA MET A 16 -26.45 -19.40 4.71
C MET A 16 -25.33 -18.84 3.81
N SER A 17 -25.65 -17.99 2.82
CA SER A 17 -24.67 -17.38 1.92
C SER A 17 -24.01 -16.11 2.47
N SER A 18 -24.18 -15.80 3.75
CA SER A 18 -23.66 -14.58 4.41
C SER A 18 -22.24 -14.73 4.96
N ASN A 19 -21.34 -15.40 4.24
CA ASN A 19 -19.91 -15.33 4.55
C ASN A 19 -19.41 -13.91 4.22
N SER A 20 -19.41 -13.05 5.23
CA SER A 20 -18.79 -11.72 5.14
C SER A 20 -17.28 -11.89 5.26
N HIS A 21 -16.56 -11.82 4.13
CA HIS A 21 -15.09 -11.77 4.10
C HIS A 21 -14.51 -10.42 4.57
N SER A 22 -15.30 -9.60 5.27
CA SER A 22 -14.85 -8.32 5.81
C SER A 22 -14.03 -8.46 7.10
N GLN A 23 -13.82 -9.69 7.60
CA GLN A 23 -13.17 -9.98 8.88
C GLN A 23 -11.93 -10.88 8.76
N ASP A 24 -11.40 -11.08 7.55
CA ASP A 24 -10.02 -11.55 7.44
C ASP A 24 -9.13 -10.37 7.81
N ASP A 25 -8.98 -10.13 9.11
CA ASP A 25 -8.02 -9.17 9.65
C ASP A 25 -6.67 -9.52 9.03
N VAL A 26 -6.19 -8.67 8.11
CA VAL A 26 -4.84 -8.81 7.57
C VAL A 26 -3.92 -8.80 8.78
N PRO A 27 -3.21 -9.91 9.08
CA PRO A 27 -2.45 -9.98 10.32
C PRO A 27 -1.38 -8.90 10.26
N ILE A 28 -1.55 -7.87 11.09
CA ILE A 28 -0.56 -6.81 11.24
C ILE A 28 0.65 -7.48 11.88
N PRO A 29 1.84 -7.44 11.27
CA PRO A 29 3.00 -8.08 11.85
C PRO A 29 3.30 -7.51 13.24
N ASP A 30 3.57 -8.40 14.20
CA ASP A 30 3.93 -8.00 15.56
C ASP A 30 5.26 -7.22 15.57
N GLY A 31 5.36 -6.23 16.46
CA GLY A 31 6.57 -5.45 16.67
C GLY A 31 6.59 -4.09 15.94
N PRO A 32 7.69 -3.34 16.07
CA PRO A 32 7.79 -1.98 15.55
C PRO A 32 7.80 -1.95 14.02
N TYR A 33 7.37 -0.82 13.43
CA TYR A 33 7.42 -0.58 11.98
C TYR A 33 6.82 -1.71 11.14
N LEU A 34 5.69 -2.30 11.57
CA LEU A 34 5.05 -3.44 10.90
C LEU A 34 5.96 -4.67 10.86
N GLY A 35 6.63 -4.98 11.98
CA GLY A 35 7.53 -6.13 12.12
C GLY A 35 8.93 -5.95 11.53
N GLN A 36 9.31 -4.72 11.16
CA GLN A 36 10.66 -4.45 10.66
C GLN A 36 11.65 -4.24 11.81
N THR A 37 12.92 -4.55 11.56
CA THR A 37 14.00 -4.20 12.50
C THR A 37 14.11 -2.67 12.62
N PRO A 38 14.03 -2.09 13.82
CA PRO A 38 14.19 -0.65 14.01
C PRO A 38 15.50 -0.14 13.41
N PRO A 39 15.49 1.06 12.81
CA PRO A 39 16.74 1.70 12.42
C PRO A 39 17.60 1.98 13.65
N GLY A 40 18.92 2.08 13.44
CA GLY A 40 19.82 2.56 14.47
C GLY A 40 19.59 4.04 14.80
N SER A 41 20.31 4.55 15.80
CA SER A 41 20.26 5.97 16.19
C SER A 41 20.87 6.92 15.14
N THR A 42 21.68 6.40 14.22
CA THR A 42 22.26 7.19 13.12
C THR A 42 21.36 7.11 11.89
N PRO A 43 20.82 8.23 11.39
CA PRO A 43 20.01 8.24 10.17
C PRO A 43 20.85 7.85 8.95
N LYS A 44 20.23 7.15 8.00
CA LYS A 44 20.83 6.80 6.70
C LYS A 44 20.03 7.42 5.57
N ILE A 45 20.72 7.92 4.56
CA ILE A 45 20.10 8.47 3.36
C ILE A 45 19.41 7.34 2.60
N PHE A 46 18.15 7.54 2.23
CA PHE A 46 17.40 6.61 1.40
C PHE A 46 17.82 6.76 -0.07
N ALA A 47 18.21 5.65 -0.71
CA ALA A 47 18.61 5.59 -2.13
C ALA A 47 19.50 6.78 -2.57
N PRO A 48 20.68 6.95 -1.96
CA PRO A 48 21.55 8.11 -2.19
C PRO A 48 21.96 8.22 -3.67
N GLY A 49 21.88 9.44 -4.21
CA GLY A 49 22.18 9.73 -5.62
C GLY A 49 21.07 9.35 -6.60
N ILE A 50 20.01 8.67 -6.14
CA ILE A 50 18.87 8.26 -6.96
C ILE A 50 17.62 9.03 -6.56
N VAL A 51 17.22 8.91 -5.29
CA VAL A 51 16.07 9.65 -4.74
C VAL A 51 16.56 10.92 -4.07
N ASN A 52 17.54 10.81 -3.17
CA ASN A 52 18.16 11.95 -2.51
C ASN A 52 19.35 12.44 -3.34
N THR A 53 19.27 13.69 -3.80
CA THR A 53 20.32 14.35 -4.61
C THR A 53 20.65 15.71 -4.00
N GLU A 54 21.78 16.30 -4.36
CA GLU A 54 22.17 17.63 -3.82
C GLU A 54 21.29 18.77 -4.34
N GLU A 55 20.65 18.60 -5.51
CA GLU A 55 19.96 19.67 -6.21
C GLU A 55 18.50 19.85 -5.73
N TYR A 56 17.88 18.79 -5.22
CA TYR A 56 16.44 18.76 -4.91
C TYR A 56 16.19 18.37 -3.46
N ARG A 57 15.03 18.81 -2.94
CA ARG A 57 14.48 18.36 -1.66
C ARG A 57 13.29 17.45 -1.92
N GLU A 58 13.30 16.28 -1.29
CA GLU A 58 12.19 15.32 -1.34
C GLU A 58 11.30 15.46 -0.10
N VAL A 59 9.98 15.36 -0.27
CA VAL A 59 9.02 15.58 0.83
C VAL A 59 8.21 14.32 1.14
N GLU A 60 7.77 13.60 0.11
CA GLU A 60 6.89 12.45 0.22
C GLU A 60 7.30 11.39 -0.79
N GLY A 61 7.17 10.11 -0.43
CA GLY A 61 7.44 8.98 -1.31
C GLY A 61 6.52 7.79 -1.03
N MET A 62 6.07 7.12 -2.09
CA MET A 62 5.24 5.92 -1.99
C MET A 62 5.61 4.89 -3.05
N PHE A 63 5.53 3.61 -2.69
CA PHE A 63 5.59 2.53 -3.66
C PHE A 63 4.22 2.29 -4.30
N ALA A 64 4.22 1.93 -5.58
CA ALA A 64 3.05 1.35 -6.24
C ALA A 64 2.63 0.06 -5.52
N ALA A 65 1.35 -0.29 -5.61
CA ALA A 65 0.83 -1.51 -4.99
C ALA A 65 1.52 -2.79 -5.49
N ASP A 66 1.98 -2.80 -6.74
CA ASP A 66 2.72 -3.92 -7.33
C ASP A 66 4.24 -3.86 -7.06
N MET A 67 4.68 -2.85 -6.30
CA MET A 67 6.09 -2.56 -5.96
C MET A 67 6.98 -2.30 -7.18
N LYS A 68 6.43 -2.04 -8.36
CA LYS A 68 7.20 -1.78 -9.58
C LYS A 68 7.47 -0.31 -9.85
N ALA A 69 6.91 0.60 -9.06
CA ALA A 69 7.25 2.01 -9.16
C ALA A 69 7.38 2.66 -7.77
N PHE A 70 8.24 3.66 -7.69
CA PHE A 70 8.37 4.54 -6.54
C PHE A 70 8.08 5.99 -6.97
N TYR A 71 7.01 6.56 -6.45
CA TYR A 71 6.55 7.92 -6.70
C TYR A 71 7.01 8.84 -5.58
N PHE A 72 7.50 10.03 -5.89
CA PHE A 72 7.92 10.99 -4.87
C PHE A 72 7.87 12.44 -5.35
N ILE A 73 7.68 13.37 -4.42
CA ILE A 73 7.66 14.80 -4.70
C ILE A 73 9.05 15.38 -4.52
N LYS A 74 9.54 16.07 -5.56
CA LYS A 74 10.79 16.82 -5.56
C LYS A 74 10.50 18.30 -5.65
N SER A 75 11.23 19.12 -4.90
CA SER A 75 11.11 20.58 -4.90
C SER A 75 12.49 21.23 -4.98
N GLY A 76 12.58 22.38 -5.66
CA GLY A 76 13.83 23.12 -5.83
C GLY A 76 14.59 22.76 -7.11
N GLY A 77 15.90 22.97 -7.09
CA GLY A 77 16.76 22.91 -8.28
C GLY A 77 16.39 23.97 -9.31
N LYS A 78 16.57 23.64 -10.59
CA LYS A 78 16.17 24.51 -11.71
C LYS A 78 14.67 24.81 -11.81
N TYR A 79 13.82 24.06 -11.10
CA TYR A 79 12.36 24.23 -11.14
C TYR A 79 11.86 24.86 -9.83
N LYS A 80 11.27 26.06 -9.93
CA LYS A 80 10.80 26.78 -8.73
C LYS A 80 9.59 26.15 -8.04
N SER A 81 8.90 25.22 -8.70
CA SER A 81 7.71 24.52 -8.19
C SER A 81 8.00 23.05 -7.95
N SER A 82 7.29 22.45 -6.99
CA SER A 82 7.34 21.02 -6.73
C SER A 82 6.80 20.20 -7.93
N GLY A 83 7.39 19.04 -8.17
CA GLY A 83 6.98 18.12 -9.23
C GLY A 83 7.00 16.65 -8.78
N LEU A 84 6.13 15.84 -9.39
CA LEU A 84 6.09 14.40 -9.18
C LEU A 84 7.19 13.72 -10.00
N ALA A 85 7.99 12.89 -9.34
CA ALA A 85 8.97 12.00 -9.95
C ALA A 85 8.55 10.54 -9.75
N VAL A 86 8.96 9.69 -10.70
CA VAL A 86 8.67 8.26 -10.68
C VAL A 86 9.94 7.50 -11.06
N ILE A 87 10.27 6.47 -10.30
CA ILE A 87 11.27 5.46 -10.67
C ILE A 87 10.51 4.17 -10.95
N GLU A 88 10.61 3.67 -12.17
CA GLU A 88 9.95 2.42 -12.60
C GLU A 88 10.97 1.28 -12.68
N TYR A 89 10.60 0.13 -12.12
CA TYR A 89 11.29 -1.12 -12.29
C TYR A 89 10.97 -1.71 -13.67
N LYS A 90 12.00 -1.98 -14.47
CA LYS A 90 11.90 -2.65 -15.77
C LYS A 90 12.67 -3.95 -15.73
N ASN A 91 12.00 -5.05 -16.01
CA ASN A 91 12.68 -6.31 -16.31
C ASN A 91 13.42 -6.14 -17.63
N ASN A 92 14.74 -6.39 -17.62
CA ASN A 92 15.53 -6.57 -18.84
C ASN A 92 15.34 -7.98 -19.39
#